data_AF-A0A0F9A404-F1
#
_entry.id   AF-A0A0F9A404-F1
#
_cell.length_a   1.000
_cell.length_b   1.000
_cell.length_c   1.000
_cell.angle_alpha   90.00
_cell.angle_beta   90.00
_cell.angle_gamma   90.00
#
_symmetry.space_group_name_H-M   'P 1'
#
loop_
_entity.id
_entity.type
_entity.pdbx_description
1 polymer ?
#
loop_
_entity_poly.entity_id
_entity_poly.type
_entity_poly.pdbx_seq_one_letter_code
_entity_poly.pdbx_strand_id
1 'polypeptide(L)'
;MNGFYLWGPFYPSDSNFLANNSAINNNRGFSIEISSYNTLNNNTAVDNVEYGFYIGSSSNSNILNNNIATGNNDGFYITSANFNILNNNTADSNSNNGFYLTGTSDINTLNNNTATSNNYGFFLYDANKSALVKNSAILNNIGFNISTSRENSLRNNLANNNNYGYSLSNSNNNLR
;
A
#
# COMPACT_ATOMS: atom_id res chain seq x y z
N MET A 1 -8.54 -4.39 -18.26
CA MET A 1 -7.68 -3.27 -18.68
C MET A 1 -7.21 -2.51 -17.45
N ASN A 2 -6.04 -1.87 -17.47
CA ASN A 2 -5.59 -0.98 -16.39
C ASN A 2 -6.13 0.44 -16.64
N GLY A 3 -6.39 1.22 -15.59
CA GLY A 3 -6.74 2.64 -15.72
C GLY A 3 -5.53 3.47 -16.13
N PHE A 4 -4.48 3.47 -15.30
CA PHE A 4 -3.18 4.10 -15.57
C PHE A 4 -2.07 3.08 -15.44
N TYR A 5 -1.10 3.14 -16.36
CA TYR A 5 0.00 2.19 -16.39
C TYR A 5 1.33 2.89 -16.70
N LEU A 6 2.22 2.94 -15.71
CA LEU A 6 3.61 3.39 -15.85
C LEU A 6 4.48 2.14 -16.00
N TRP A 7 5.01 1.93 -17.21
CA TRP A 7 5.78 0.73 -17.53
C TRP A 7 6.75 0.94 -18.67
N GLY A 8 7.93 0.33 -18.55
CA GLY A 8 8.86 0.22 -19.65
C GLY A 8 10.02 -0.73 -19.36
N PRO A 9 10.17 -1.84 -20.10
CA PRO A 9 11.22 -2.83 -19.84
C PRO A 9 12.59 -2.38 -20.35
N PHE A 10 12.62 -1.51 -21.37
CA PHE A 10 13.84 -0.90 -21.92
C PHE A 10 13.97 0.57 -21.56
N TYR A 11 12.83 1.25 -21.41
CA TYR A 11 12.75 2.67 -21.08
C TYR A 11 11.77 2.84 -19.93
N PRO A 12 12.22 2.67 -18.67
CA PRO A 12 11.40 2.86 -17.48
C PRO A 12 10.62 4.19 -17.54
N SER A 13 9.35 4.16 -17.14
CA SER A 13 8.51 5.36 -17.06
C SER A 13 8.79 6.09 -15.76
N ASP A 14 10.02 6.59 -15.61
CA ASP A 14 10.49 7.22 -14.38
C ASP A 14 10.09 8.70 -14.31
N SER A 15 10.06 9.25 -13.09
CA SER A 15 9.94 10.69 -12.85
C SER A 15 8.66 11.35 -13.38
N ASN A 16 7.55 10.60 -13.47
CA ASN A 16 6.25 11.14 -13.84
C ASN A 16 5.50 11.72 -12.64
N PHE A 17 4.61 12.69 -12.92
CA PHE A 17 3.72 13.29 -11.94
C PHE A 17 2.27 13.11 -12.37
N LEU A 18 1.51 12.31 -11.61
CA LEU A 18 0.09 12.08 -11.83
C LEU A 18 -0.69 12.69 -10.67
N ALA A 19 -1.56 13.65 -10.96
CA ALA A 19 -2.40 14.24 -9.94
C ALA A 19 -3.86 14.42 -10.35
N ASN A 20 -4.76 14.21 -9.39
CA ASN A 20 -6.21 14.41 -9.53
C ASN A 20 -6.85 13.56 -10.64
N ASN A 21 -6.37 12.33 -10.83
CA ASN A 21 -6.95 11.39 -11.79
C ASN A 21 -7.85 10.37 -11.09
N SER A 22 -8.78 9.80 -11.85
CA SER A 22 -9.68 8.73 -11.39
C SER A 22 -9.57 7.49 -12.27
N ALA A 23 -9.40 6.32 -11.65
CA ALA A 23 -9.45 5.02 -12.30
C ALA A 23 -10.57 4.17 -11.69
N ILE A 24 -11.68 4.01 -12.43
CA ILE A 24 -12.92 3.43 -11.93
C ILE A 24 -13.30 2.22 -12.78
N ASN A 25 -13.71 1.10 -12.16
CA ASN A 25 -14.17 -0.12 -12.85
C ASN A 25 -13.15 -0.73 -13.83
N ASN A 26 -11.85 -0.66 -13.51
CA ASN A 26 -10.78 -1.29 -14.28
C ASN A 26 -10.38 -2.63 -13.65
N ASN A 27 -9.47 -3.37 -14.30
CA ASN A 27 -8.82 -4.52 -13.64
C ASN A 27 -7.87 -4.05 -12.54
N ARG A 28 -7.03 -3.06 -12.85
CA ARG A 28 -6.20 -2.33 -11.88
C ARG A 28 -6.38 -0.84 -12.10
N GLY A 29 -6.42 -0.06 -11.02
CA GLY A 29 -6.57 1.39 -11.07
C GLY A 29 -5.31 2.06 -11.61
N PHE A 30 -4.28 2.15 -10.77
CA PHE A 30 -2.97 2.73 -11.10
C PHE A 30 -1.89 1.68 -10.91
N SER A 31 -1.13 1.37 -11.96
CA SER A 31 -0.07 0.37 -11.93
C SER A 31 1.28 1.01 -12.24
N ILE A 32 2.26 0.84 -11.34
CA ILE A 32 3.65 1.24 -11.50
C ILE A 32 4.50 -0.05 -11.57
N GLU A 33 5.05 -0.33 -12.75
CA GLU A 33 5.82 -1.54 -13.02
C GLU A 33 7.13 -1.19 -13.74
N ILE A 34 8.27 -1.66 -13.23
CA ILE A 34 9.60 -1.36 -13.79
C ILE A 34 9.75 0.17 -13.97
N SER A 35 9.31 0.95 -12.98
CA SER A 35 9.28 2.42 -13.05
C SER A 35 9.47 3.03 -11.66
N SER A 36 10.39 3.99 -11.54
CA SER A 36 10.86 4.56 -10.27
C SER A 36 10.69 6.08 -10.24
N TYR A 37 10.78 6.67 -9.05
CA TYR A 37 10.75 8.13 -8.85
C TYR A 37 9.46 8.82 -9.33
N ASN A 38 8.35 8.10 -9.47
CA ASN A 38 7.07 8.68 -9.84
C ASN A 38 6.37 9.27 -8.61
N THR A 39 5.57 10.31 -8.85
CA THR A 39 4.75 10.96 -7.82
C THR A 39 3.28 10.87 -8.21
N LEU A 40 2.48 10.24 -7.36
CA LEU A 40 1.02 10.14 -7.49
C LEU A 40 0.37 10.94 -6.35
N ASN A 41 -0.36 12.01 -6.68
CA ASN A 41 -0.97 12.91 -5.71
C ASN A 41 -2.48 13.06 -5.91
N ASN A 42 -3.28 12.88 -4.87
CA ASN A 42 -4.74 13.08 -4.92
C ASN A 42 -5.44 12.26 -6.04
N ASN A 43 -4.98 11.05 -6.34
CA ASN A 43 -5.66 10.19 -7.32
C ASN A 43 -6.66 9.27 -6.61
N THR A 44 -7.67 8.82 -7.36
CA THR A 44 -8.79 8.03 -6.85
C THR A 44 -8.94 6.73 -7.65
N ALA A 45 -8.87 5.58 -6.98
CA ALA A 45 -9.07 4.26 -7.58
C ALA A 45 -10.31 3.59 -6.96
N VAL A 46 -11.35 3.36 -7.76
CA VAL A 46 -12.65 2.88 -7.26
C VAL A 46 -13.12 1.64 -8.01
N ASP A 47 -13.58 0.64 -7.26
CA ASP A 47 -14.23 -0.57 -7.79
C ASP A 47 -13.40 -1.28 -8.88
N ASN A 48 -12.08 -1.29 -8.73
CA ASN A 48 -11.21 -2.05 -9.63
C ASN A 48 -11.11 -3.51 -9.15
N VAL A 49 -11.08 -4.43 -10.11
CA VAL A 49 -11.20 -5.88 -9.84
C VAL A 49 -10.09 -6.41 -8.93
N GLU A 50 -8.84 -6.03 -9.19
CA GLU A 50 -7.67 -6.49 -8.43
C GLU A 50 -7.17 -5.41 -7.47
N TYR A 51 -6.64 -4.31 -8.01
CA TYR A 51 -5.85 -3.37 -7.24
C TYR A 51 -6.30 -1.93 -7.48
N GLY A 52 -6.39 -1.13 -6.41
CA GLY A 52 -6.52 0.32 -6.53
C GLY A 52 -5.21 0.93 -7.04
N PHE A 53 -4.14 0.74 -6.26
CA PHE A 53 -2.77 1.14 -6.59
C PHE A 53 -1.84 -0.07 -6.48
N TYR A 54 -1.16 -0.40 -7.58
CA TYR A 54 -0.17 -1.46 -7.66
C TYR A 54 1.21 -0.86 -7.88
N ILE A 55 2.18 -1.24 -7.04
CA ILE A 55 3.60 -0.91 -7.21
C ILE A 55 4.39 -2.21 -7.19
N GLY A 56 5.06 -2.55 -8.28
CA GLY A 56 5.83 -3.78 -8.30
C GLY A 56 6.94 -3.83 -9.33
N SER A 57 7.58 -5.00 -9.43
CA SER A 57 8.63 -5.27 -10.42
C SER A 57 9.81 -4.29 -10.30
N SER A 58 10.38 -4.16 -9.10
CA SER A 58 11.51 -3.24 -8.80
C SER A 58 11.20 -1.75 -9.02
N SER A 59 9.92 -1.35 -8.89
CA SER A 59 9.50 0.05 -8.92
C SER A 59 9.80 0.74 -7.58
N ASN A 60 10.96 1.38 -7.50
CA ASN A 60 11.49 1.91 -6.25
C ASN A 60 11.32 3.42 -6.14
N SER A 61 11.38 3.94 -4.90
CA SER A 61 11.43 5.39 -4.64
C SER A 61 10.25 6.18 -5.21
N ASN A 62 9.07 5.58 -5.34
CA ASN A 62 7.84 6.27 -5.73
C ASN A 62 7.18 6.93 -4.50
N ILE A 63 6.48 8.04 -4.75
CA ILE A 63 5.81 8.82 -3.71
C ILE A 63 4.31 8.86 -4.00
N LEU A 64 3.51 8.36 -3.06
CA LEU A 64 2.05 8.37 -3.14
C LEU A 64 1.51 9.24 -2.00
N ASN A 65 0.89 10.36 -2.34
CA ASN A 65 0.31 11.30 -1.39
C ASN A 65 -1.20 11.44 -1.58
N ASN A 66 -1.96 11.35 -0.49
CA ASN A 66 -3.40 11.67 -0.46
C ASN A 66 -4.25 10.90 -1.49
N ASN A 67 -3.83 9.70 -1.89
CA ASN A 67 -4.60 8.90 -2.83
C ASN A 67 -5.68 8.10 -2.09
N ILE A 68 -6.77 7.80 -2.79
CA ILE A 68 -7.94 7.10 -2.25
C ILE A 68 -8.16 5.81 -3.05
N ALA A 69 -8.19 4.67 -2.36
CA ALA A 69 -8.52 3.37 -2.93
C ALA A 69 -9.76 2.80 -2.26
N THR A 70 -10.89 2.73 -2.98
CA THR A 70 -12.17 2.28 -2.44
C THR A 70 -12.78 1.13 -3.24
N GLY A 71 -13.30 0.12 -2.56
CA GLY A 71 -14.07 -0.96 -3.21
C GLY A 71 -13.26 -1.88 -4.14
N ASN A 72 -11.92 -1.86 -4.05
CA ASN A 72 -11.06 -2.76 -4.83
C ASN A 72 -10.87 -4.09 -4.09
N ASN A 73 -10.19 -5.07 -4.68
CA ASN A 73 -9.75 -6.24 -3.90
C ASN A 73 -8.63 -5.88 -2.91
N ASP A 74 -7.53 -5.29 -3.39
CA ASP A 74 -6.54 -4.64 -2.52
C ASP A 74 -6.46 -3.14 -2.83
N GLY A 75 -6.41 -2.30 -1.80
CA GLY A 75 -6.34 -0.85 -1.95
C GLY A 75 -4.99 -0.40 -2.51
N PHE A 76 -3.92 -0.63 -1.73
CA PHE A 76 -2.53 -0.37 -2.11
C PHE A 76 -1.72 -1.66 -1.99
N TYR A 77 -1.26 -2.19 -3.11
CA TYR A 77 -0.50 -3.43 -3.21
C TYR A 77 0.94 -3.13 -3.65
N ILE A 78 1.91 -3.45 -2.81
CA ILE A 78 3.34 -3.20 -3.03
C ILE A 78 4.06 -4.55 -3.01
N THR A 79 4.67 -4.94 -4.13
CA THR A 79 5.36 -6.23 -4.24
C THR A 79 6.73 -6.10 -4.89
N SER A 80 7.78 -6.63 -4.26
CA SER A 80 9.16 -6.53 -4.77
C SER A 80 9.53 -5.10 -5.16
N ALA A 81 9.15 -4.14 -4.31
CA ALA A 81 9.32 -2.70 -4.52
C ALA A 81 9.73 -2.03 -3.21
N ASN A 82 10.83 -1.28 -3.27
CA ASN A 82 11.54 -0.77 -2.09
C ASN A 82 11.57 0.76 -2.06
N PHE A 83 11.81 1.32 -0.87
CA PHE A 83 12.02 2.76 -0.67
C PHE A 83 10.84 3.65 -1.11
N ASN A 84 9.62 3.11 -1.22
CA ASN A 84 8.44 3.89 -1.56
C ASN A 84 7.90 4.60 -0.32
N ILE A 85 7.28 5.76 -0.55
CA ILE A 85 6.73 6.62 0.50
C ILE A 85 5.24 6.81 0.25
N LEU A 86 4.42 6.38 1.19
CA LEU A 86 2.96 6.53 1.18
C LEU A 86 2.55 7.46 2.32
N ASN A 87 2.10 8.67 1.99
CA ASN A 87 1.62 9.64 2.98
C ASN A 87 0.12 9.93 2.84
N ASN A 88 -0.60 9.91 3.95
CA ASN A 88 -2.00 10.35 4.04
C ASN A 88 -2.94 9.66 3.02
N ASN A 89 -2.64 8.45 2.59
CA ASN A 89 -3.50 7.72 1.67
C ASN A 89 -4.63 7.03 2.45
N THR A 90 -5.76 6.82 1.78
CA THR A 90 -6.95 6.18 2.34
C THR A 90 -7.29 4.92 1.57
N ALA A 91 -7.36 3.79 2.26
CA ALA A 91 -7.87 2.52 1.73
C ALA A 91 -9.17 2.17 2.44
N ASP A 92 -10.30 2.25 1.74
CA ASP A 92 -11.62 2.07 2.34
C ASP A 92 -12.40 0.94 1.66
N SER A 93 -12.98 0.05 2.47
CA SER A 93 -13.93 -0.96 1.99
C SER A 93 -13.38 -1.84 0.85
N ASN A 94 -12.07 -2.11 0.85
CA ASN A 94 -11.47 -3.07 -0.09
C ASN A 94 -11.70 -4.48 0.44
N SER A 95 -12.05 -5.41 -0.44
CA SER A 95 -12.56 -6.73 -0.04
C SER A 95 -11.51 -7.61 0.65
N ASN A 96 -10.23 -7.31 0.47
CA ASN A 96 -9.11 -8.00 1.11
C ASN A 96 -8.23 -7.04 1.92
N ASN A 97 -7.19 -6.44 1.34
CA ASN A 97 -6.24 -5.62 2.09
C ASN A 97 -6.42 -4.12 1.82
N GLY A 98 -6.28 -3.29 2.85
CA GLY A 98 -6.14 -1.85 2.69
C GLY A 98 -4.76 -1.50 2.11
N PHE A 99 -3.71 -1.84 2.84
CA PHE A 99 -2.31 -1.72 2.42
C PHE A 99 -1.62 -3.08 2.57
N TYR A 100 -1.06 -3.61 1.48
CA TYR A 100 -0.36 -4.89 1.47
C TYR A 100 1.05 -4.75 0.91
N LEU A 101 2.06 -5.05 1.73
CA LEU A 101 3.47 -5.08 1.35
C LEU A 101 3.94 -6.54 1.33
N THR A 102 4.48 -6.99 0.21
CA THR A 102 4.90 -8.38 0.03
C THR A 102 6.10 -8.61 -0.88
N GLY A 103 6.61 -9.84 -0.92
CA GLY A 103 7.63 -10.28 -1.87
C GLY A 103 8.91 -9.46 -1.80
N THR A 104 9.49 -9.32 -0.60
CA THR A 104 10.71 -8.53 -0.32
C THR A 104 10.56 -7.02 -0.60
N SER A 105 9.39 -6.45 -0.28
CA SER A 105 9.14 -5.00 -0.34
C SER A 105 9.67 -4.30 0.91
N ASP A 106 10.98 -4.15 0.96
CA ASP A 106 11.73 -3.65 2.11
C ASP A 106 11.86 -2.12 2.12
N ILE A 107 12.03 -1.56 3.32
CA ILE A 107 12.39 -0.15 3.54
C ILE A 107 11.32 0.82 2.96
N ASN A 108 10.04 0.46 3.05
CA ASN A 108 8.95 1.35 2.67
C ASN A 108 8.51 2.20 3.86
N THR A 109 8.05 3.43 3.61
CA THR A 109 7.55 4.35 4.64
C THR A 109 6.07 4.61 4.44
N LEU A 110 5.25 4.23 5.42
CA LEU A 110 3.82 4.49 5.46
C LEU A 110 3.54 5.44 6.63
N ASN A 111 3.17 6.68 6.31
CA ASN A 111 2.92 7.72 7.30
C ASN A 111 1.50 8.29 7.20
N ASN A 112 0.79 8.35 8.33
CA ASN A 112 -0.57 8.91 8.44
C ASN A 112 -1.59 8.29 7.47
N ASN A 113 -1.43 7.04 7.04
CA ASN A 113 -2.41 6.39 6.17
C ASN A 113 -3.59 5.84 6.98
N THR A 114 -4.75 5.76 6.36
CA THR A 114 -5.97 5.25 6.98
C THR A 114 -6.49 4.04 6.20
N ALA A 115 -6.67 2.91 6.90
CA ALA A 115 -7.29 1.70 6.36
C ALA A 115 -8.59 1.41 7.12
N THR A 116 -9.73 1.48 6.43
CA THR A 116 -11.06 1.33 7.04
C THR A 116 -11.87 0.22 6.36
N SER A 117 -12.54 -0.63 7.16
CA SER A 117 -13.48 -1.64 6.65
C SER A 117 -12.90 -2.64 5.64
N ASN A 118 -11.63 -3.02 5.78
CA ASN A 118 -10.97 -4.06 4.97
C ASN A 118 -10.85 -5.38 5.77
N ASN A 119 -10.49 -6.49 5.14
CA ASN A 119 -10.14 -7.70 5.90
C ASN A 119 -8.84 -7.48 6.70
N TYR A 120 -7.79 -7.00 6.04
CA TYR A 120 -6.58 -6.52 6.71
C TYR A 120 -6.39 -5.03 6.47
N GLY A 121 -6.19 -4.24 7.51
CA GLY A 121 -5.90 -2.81 7.36
C GLY A 121 -4.51 -2.59 6.74
N PHE A 122 -3.49 -3.05 7.44
CA PHE A 122 -2.09 -3.05 7.00
C PHE A 122 -1.53 -4.47 7.13
N PHE A 123 -1.10 -5.06 6.03
CA PHE A 123 -0.50 -6.38 6.00
C PHE A 123 0.93 -6.30 5.46
N LEU A 124 1.90 -6.73 6.27
CA LEU A 124 3.29 -6.93 5.85
C LEU A 124 3.57 -8.43 5.85
N TYR A 125 3.88 -8.99 4.68
CA TYR A 125 4.26 -10.39 4.51
C TYR A 125 5.60 -10.46 3.81
N ASP A 126 6.65 -10.99 4.43
CA ASP A 126 7.99 -10.95 3.82
C ASP A 126 8.41 -9.52 3.39
N ALA A 127 8.13 -8.55 4.26
CA ALA A 127 8.44 -7.13 4.07
C ALA A 127 9.17 -6.60 5.30
N ASN A 128 10.40 -6.15 5.13
CA ASN A 128 11.33 -5.88 6.22
C ASN A 128 11.69 -4.39 6.30
N LYS A 129 12.14 -3.96 7.48
CA LYS A 129 12.74 -2.62 7.69
C LYS A 129 11.84 -1.45 7.27
N SER A 130 10.54 -1.67 7.19
CA SER A 130 9.56 -0.64 6.83
C SER A 130 9.11 0.14 8.06
N ALA A 131 8.79 1.40 7.86
CA ALA A 131 8.32 2.31 8.92
C ALA A 131 6.83 2.59 8.74
N LEU A 132 6.02 2.15 9.69
CA LEU A 132 4.59 2.46 9.79
C LEU A 132 4.42 3.45 10.94
N VAL A 133 4.19 4.72 10.61
CA VAL A 133 4.09 5.81 11.59
C VAL A 133 2.72 6.49 11.50
N LYS A 134 2.03 6.63 12.65
CA LYS A 134 0.75 7.37 12.76
C LYS A 134 -0.37 6.87 11.84
N ASN A 135 -0.31 5.62 11.41
CA ASN A 135 -1.36 5.04 10.58
C ASN A 135 -2.56 4.63 11.44
N SER A 136 -3.76 4.64 10.85
CA SER A 136 -5.00 4.26 11.50
C SER A 136 -5.64 3.07 10.80
N ALA A 137 -5.80 1.95 11.50
CA ALA A 137 -6.54 0.79 11.06
C ALA A 137 -7.87 0.70 11.85
N ILE A 138 -8.99 0.94 11.16
CA ILE A 138 -10.31 1.10 11.78
C ILE A 138 -11.31 0.10 11.18
N LEU A 139 -12.08 -0.61 12.01
CA LEU A 139 -13.16 -1.49 11.54
C LEU A 139 -12.70 -2.60 10.54
N ASN A 140 -11.44 -3.01 10.60
CA ASN A 140 -10.94 -4.13 9.81
C ASN A 140 -11.08 -5.44 10.58
N ASN A 141 -11.01 -6.59 9.91
CA ASN A 141 -10.91 -7.85 10.65
C ASN A 141 -9.56 -7.92 11.42
N ILE A 142 -8.44 -7.62 10.76
CA ILE A 142 -7.13 -7.44 11.43
C ILE A 142 -6.59 -6.05 11.09
N GLY A 143 -6.25 -5.25 12.11
CA GLY A 143 -5.76 -3.88 11.93
C GLY A 143 -4.36 -3.85 11.30
N PHE A 144 -3.37 -4.36 12.04
CA PHE A 144 -1.99 -4.50 11.57
C PHE A 144 -1.57 -5.98 11.65
N ASN A 145 -1.29 -6.60 10.52
CA ASN A 145 -0.77 -7.96 10.43
C ASN A 145 0.69 -7.94 9.96
N ILE A 146 1.59 -8.54 10.74
CA ILE A 146 3.02 -8.63 10.41
C ILE A 146 3.43 -10.11 10.41
N SER A 147 3.63 -10.67 9.23
CA SER A 147 3.94 -12.08 9.04
C SER A 147 5.26 -12.28 8.30
N THR A 148 6.08 -13.23 8.75
CA THR A 148 7.36 -13.58 8.07
C THR A 148 8.23 -12.34 7.80
N SER A 149 8.17 -11.35 8.68
CA SER A 149 8.73 -10.01 8.45
C SER A 149 9.62 -9.60 9.61
N ARG A 150 10.64 -8.78 9.36
CA ARG A 150 11.59 -8.37 10.41
C ARG A 150 11.94 -6.89 10.36
N GLU A 151 12.32 -6.38 11.54
CA GLU A 151 12.92 -5.06 11.72
C GLU A 151 12.01 -3.89 11.28
N ASN A 152 10.69 -4.09 11.22
CA ASN A 152 9.76 -3.00 10.98
C ASN A 152 9.62 -2.09 12.22
N SER A 153 9.26 -0.83 12.01
CA SER A 153 8.99 0.13 13.08
C SER A 153 7.52 0.52 13.03
N LEU A 154 6.77 0.21 14.09
CA LEU A 154 5.35 0.51 14.21
C LEU A 154 5.16 1.54 15.34
N ARG A 155 5.07 2.82 14.97
CA ARG A 155 5.07 3.94 15.94
C ARG A 155 3.80 4.78 15.85
N ASN A 156 3.16 5.00 17.00
CA ASN A 156 1.96 5.84 17.13
C ASN A 156 0.81 5.41 16.21
N ASN A 157 0.71 4.13 15.87
CA ASN A 157 -0.37 3.62 15.05
C ASN A 157 -1.63 3.39 15.91
N LEU A 158 -2.79 3.69 15.34
CA LEU A 158 -4.09 3.47 15.97
C LEU A 158 -4.73 2.21 15.37
N ALA A 159 -5.04 1.23 16.21
CA ALA A 159 -5.88 0.10 15.83
C ALA A 159 -7.20 0.19 16.62
N ASN A 160 -8.31 0.50 15.95
CA ASN A 160 -9.59 0.75 16.60
C ASN A 160 -10.72 -0.10 16.01
N ASN A 161 -11.52 -0.74 16.87
CA ASN A 161 -12.66 -1.56 16.47
C ASN A 161 -12.34 -2.63 15.40
N ASN A 162 -11.15 -3.22 15.46
CA ASN A 162 -10.80 -4.40 14.65
C ASN A 162 -11.03 -5.67 15.47
N ASN A 163 -11.28 -6.84 14.83
CA ASN A 163 -11.35 -8.11 15.57
C ASN A 163 -10.01 -8.44 16.23
N TYR A 164 -8.91 -8.15 15.54
CA TYR A 164 -7.56 -8.10 16.11
C TYR A 164 -6.90 -6.77 15.78
N GLY A 165 -6.45 -6.02 16.79
CA GLY A 165 -5.75 -4.75 16.56
C GLY A 165 -4.39 -4.96 15.89
N TYR A 166 -3.57 -5.85 16.46
CA TYR A 166 -2.25 -6.23 15.96
C TYR A 166 -2.13 -7.76 15.98
N SER A 167 -1.55 -8.34 14.92
CA SER A 167 -1.26 -9.77 14.81
C SER A 167 0.14 -9.96 14.24
N LEU A 168 0.97 -10.76 14.91
CA LEU A 168 2.36 -11.01 14.54
C LEU A 168 2.59 -12.53 14.44
N SER A 169 3.16 -13.00 13.33
CA SER A 169 3.48 -14.43 13.14
C SER A 169 4.81 -14.62 12.42
N ASN A 170 5.67 -15.53 12.90
CA ASN A 170 7.00 -15.79 12.33
C ASN A 170 7.82 -14.50 12.07
N SER A 171 7.69 -13.49 12.94
CA SER A 171 8.18 -12.14 12.71
C SER A 171 9.02 -11.65 13.89
N ASN A 172 10.08 -10.88 13.62
CA ASN A 172 11.08 -10.51 14.63
C ASN A 172 11.38 -9.00 14.61
N ASN A 173 11.52 -8.37 15.79
CA ASN A 173 11.95 -6.97 15.92
C ASN A 173 11.04 -5.92 15.23
N ASN A 174 9.71 -6.11 15.21
CA ASN A 174 8.78 -5.25 14.44
C ASN A 174 8.08 -4.12 15.23
N LEU A 175 8.29 -4.01 16.55
CA LEU A 175 7.56 -3.08 17.42
C LEU A 175 8.48 -2.01 18.04
N ARG A 176 9.40 -1.48 17.23
CA ARG A 176 10.32 -0.39 17.63
C ARG A 176 9.80 0.98 17.23
#